data_AF-A0A645DWA3-F1
#
_entry.id   AF-A0A645DWA3-F1
#
_cell.length_a   1.000
_cell.length_b   1.000
_cell.length_c   1.000
_cell.angle_alpha   90.00
_cell.angle_beta   90.00
_cell.angle_gamma   90.00
#
_symmetry.space_group_name_H-M   'P 1'
#
loop_
_entity.id
_entity.type
_entity.pdbx_description
1 polymer ?
#
loop_
_entity_poly.entity_id
_entity_poly.type
_entity_poly.pdbx_seq_one_letter_code
_entity_poly.pdbx_strand_id
1 'polypeptide(L)'
;MRIGRVLVPQGERTHGYGQELMQVVLEYAKMHFPGLAIHAQAQAYLQDFYASFGFRPVSDIYLEDDIPHIDMIIDPQNNQTEKQNRQEEHRE
;
A
#
# COMPACT_ATOMS: atom_id res chain seq x y z
N MET A 1 -0.89 -10.90 -0.25
CA MET A 1 0.53 -10.73 0.13
C MET A 1 0.60 -9.87 1.38
N ARG A 2 1.61 -10.05 2.25
CA ARG A 2 1.81 -9.17 3.43
C ARG A 2 3.21 -8.55 3.36
N ILE A 3 3.30 -7.25 3.65
CA ILE A 3 4.54 -6.51 3.83
C ILE A 3 4.74 -6.29 5.33
N GLY A 4 5.98 -6.44 5.79
CA GLY A 4 6.38 -6.18 7.17
C GLY A 4 7.88 -5.95 7.24
N ARG A 5 8.37 -5.56 8.43
CA ARG A 5 9.80 -5.28 8.69
C ARG A 5 10.40 -4.20 7.77
N VAL A 6 9.58 -3.24 7.34
CA VAL A 6 10.03 -2.06 6.61
C VAL A 6 10.82 -1.19 7.58
N LEU A 7 12.09 -0.92 7.27
CA LEU A 7 12.98 -0.19 8.17
C LEU A 7 13.90 0.75 7.39
N VAL A 8 14.04 1.96 7.91
CA VAL A 8 15.06 2.92 7.51
C VAL A 8 15.87 3.29 8.76
N PRO A 9 17.21 3.18 8.74
CA PRO A 9 18.06 3.60 9.86
C PRO A 9 17.76 5.05 10.27
N GLN A 10 17.82 5.35 11.57
CA GLN A 10 17.38 6.66 12.08
C GLN A 10 18.12 7.84 11.43
N GLY A 11 19.44 7.72 11.23
CA GLY A 11 20.25 8.76 10.57
C GLY A 11 19.95 8.97 9.09
N GLU A 12 19.27 8.00 8.46
CA GLU A 12 18.92 8.00 7.04
C GLU A 12 17.46 8.36 6.79
N ARG A 13 16.67 8.62 7.84
CA ARG A 13 15.28 9.08 7.69
C ARG A 13 15.23 10.46 7.04
N THR A 14 14.08 10.81 6.46
CA THR A 14 13.80 12.07 5.73
C THR A 14 14.51 12.25 4.38
N HIS A 15 15.40 11.34 4.00
CA HIS A 15 16.06 11.34 2.69
C HIS A 15 15.25 10.65 1.57
N GLY A 16 14.03 10.19 1.85
CA GLY A 16 13.16 9.55 0.86
C GLY A 16 13.37 8.03 0.68
N TYR A 17 14.36 7.41 1.32
CA TYR A 17 14.61 5.96 1.17
C TYR A 17 13.43 5.06 1.53
N GLY A 18 12.60 5.46 2.51
CA GLY A 18 11.38 4.72 2.82
C GLY A 18 10.41 4.71 1.64
N GLN A 19 10.33 5.81 0.89
CA GLN A 19 9.47 5.90 -0.29
C GLN A 19 10.02 5.06 -1.44
N GLU A 20 11.33 5.14 -1.70
CA GLU A 20 12.00 4.33 -2.72
C GLU A 20 11.83 2.83 -2.43
N LEU A 21 12.05 2.41 -1.19
CA LEU A 21 11.85 1.04 -0.76
C LEU A 21 10.41 0.57 -1.02
N MET A 22 9.42 1.38 -0.63
CA MET A 22 8.02 1.04 -0.86
C MET A 22 7.67 0.96 -2.34
N GLN A 23 8.20 1.85 -3.19
CA GLN A 23 8.00 1.79 -4.65
C GLN A 23 8.50 0.46 -5.22
N VAL A 24 9.73 0.05 -4.88
CA VAL A 24 10.30 -1.23 -5.32
C VAL A 24 9.45 -2.42 -4.87
N VAL A 25 8.99 -2.41 -3.61
CA VAL A 25 8.15 -3.49 -3.08
C VAL A 25 6.80 -3.58 -3.81
N LEU A 26 6.18 -2.44 -4.12
CA LEU A 26 4.89 -2.39 -4.81
C LEU A 26 5.01 -2.81 -6.27
N GLU A 27 6.09 -2.40 -6.96
CA GLU A 27 6.39 -2.86 -8.32
C GLU A 27 6.60 -4.37 -8.37
N TYR A 28 7.38 -4.90 -7.41
CA TYR A 28 7.58 -6.34 -7.27
C TYR A 28 6.26 -7.07 -7.02
N ALA A 29 5.43 -6.55 -6.12
CA ALA A 29 4.12 -7.12 -5.82
C ALA A 29 3.22 -7.15 -7.06
N LYS A 30 3.18 -6.06 -7.81
CA LYS A 30 2.39 -5.93 -9.04
C LYS A 30 2.84 -6.93 -10.12
N MET A 31 4.15 -7.15 -10.26
CA MET A 31 4.72 -8.03 -11.26
C MET A 31 4.54 -9.52 -10.92
N HIS A 32 4.77 -9.90 -9.67
CA HIS A 32 4.83 -11.30 -9.26
C HIS A 32 3.54 -11.83 -8.62
N PHE A 33 2.71 -10.94 -8.08
CA PHE A 33 1.47 -11.30 -7.39
C PHE A 33 0.27 -10.48 -7.91
N PRO A 34 0.04 -10.44 -9.24
CA PRO A 34 -1.07 -9.68 -9.81
C PRO A 34 -2.41 -10.18 -9.25
N GLY A 35 -3.31 -9.26 -8.93
CA GLY A 35 -4.64 -9.58 -8.42
C GLY A 35 -4.70 -10.00 -6.95
N LEU A 36 -3.57 -10.00 -6.22
CA LEU A 36 -3.57 -10.17 -4.77
C LEU A 36 -3.57 -8.82 -4.04
N ALA A 37 -4.38 -8.73 -2.99
CA ALA A 37 -4.30 -7.62 -2.06
C ALA A 37 -2.94 -7.59 -1.34
N ILE A 38 -2.49 -6.38 -1.00
CA ILE A 38 -1.27 -6.15 -0.22
C ILE A 38 -1.67 -5.67 1.16
N HIS A 39 -1.33 -6.44 2.18
CA HIS A 39 -1.60 -6.10 3.58
C HIS A 39 -0.34 -5.55 4.24
N ALA A 40 -0.50 -4.54 5.08
CA ALA A 40 0.55 -4.02 5.94
C ALA A 40 0.01 -3.82 7.35
N GLN A 41 0.81 -4.18 8.33
CA GLN A 41 0.59 -3.84 9.73
C GLN A 41 1.49 -2.65 10.04
N ALA A 42 0.92 -1.46 10.09
CA ALA A 42 1.65 -0.21 10.22
C ALA A 42 1.56 0.31 11.65
N GLN A 43 2.59 1.01 12.12
CA GLN A 43 2.45 1.86 13.30
C GLN A 43 1.52 3.01 12.94
N ALA A 44 0.60 3.37 13.83
CA ALA A 44 -0.50 4.30 13.52
C ALA A 44 0.00 5.67 13.04
N TYR A 45 1.14 6.16 13.56
CA TYR A 45 1.72 7.43 13.12
C TYR A 45 2.25 7.41 11.67
N LEU A 46 2.43 6.23 11.07
CA LEU A 46 2.83 6.03 9.66
C LEU A 46 1.64 5.86 8.72
N GLN A 47 0.40 6.00 9.20
CA GLN A 47 -0.79 5.85 8.38
C GLN A 47 -0.73 6.70 7.10
N ASP A 48 -0.41 7.99 7.22
CA ASP A 48 -0.36 8.90 6.06
C ASP A 48 0.78 8.54 5.10
N PHE A 49 1.90 8.02 5.63
CA PHE A 49 2.99 7.52 4.81
C PHE A 49 2.52 6.34 3.95
N TYR A 50 1.85 5.34 4.53
CA TYR A 50 1.30 4.22 3.77
C TYR A 50 0.15 4.65 2.86
N ALA A 51 -0.70 5.57 3.30
CA ALA A 51 -1.80 6.11 2.48
C ALA A 51 -1.30 6.79 1.20
N SER A 52 -0.11 7.40 1.23
CA SER A 52 0.51 7.98 0.03
C SER A 52 0.81 6.95 -1.08
N PHE A 53 0.85 5.65 -0.76
CA PHE A 53 0.99 4.53 -1.70
C PHE A 53 -0.33 3.85 -2.07
N GLY A 54 -1.46 4.37 -1.59
CA GLY A 54 -2.80 3.82 -1.84
C GLY A 54 -3.26 2.79 -0.81
N PHE A 55 -2.54 2.61 0.30
CA PHE A 55 -3.07 1.81 1.42
C PHE A 55 -4.26 2.52 2.07
N ARG A 56 -5.28 1.75 2.43
CA ARG A 56 -6.40 2.22 3.26
C ARG A 56 -6.45 1.44 4.58
N PRO A 57 -6.83 2.07 5.70
CA PRO A 57 -7.02 1.35 6.95
C PRO A 57 -8.18 0.35 6.85
N VAL A 58 -8.03 -0.79 7.52
CA VAL A 58 -9.05 -1.86 7.60
C VAL A 58 -9.31 -2.32 9.04
N SER A 59 -8.64 -1.71 10.02
CA SER A 59 -8.89 -1.91 11.44
C SER A 59 -8.98 -0.56 12.15
N ASP A 60 -9.50 -0.59 13.36
CA ASP A 60 -9.25 0.46 14.34
C ASP A 60 -7.78 0.44 14.79
N ILE A 61 -7.33 1.51 15.46
CA ILE A 61 -6.01 1.55 16.09
C ILE A 61 -6.01 0.62 17.31
N TYR A 62 -4.99 -0.22 17.43
CA TYR A 62 -4.78 -1.12 18.56
C TYR A 62 -3.34 -1.06 19.07
N LEU A 63 -3.10 -1.54 20.30
CA LEU A 63 -1.75 -1.60 20.86
C LEU A 63 -1.12 -2.96 20.59
N GLU A 64 0.15 -2.94 20.23
CA GLU A 64 1.04 -4.11 20.15
C GLU A 64 2.38 -3.67 20.74
N ASP A 65 2.83 -4.35 21.80
CA ASP A 65 4.01 -3.97 22.59
C ASP A 65 4.00 -2.49 23.04
N ASP A 66 2.84 -2.01 23.49
CA ASP A 66 2.58 -0.61 23.89
C ASP A 66 2.76 0.44 22.77
N ILE A 67 2.86 -0.01 21.52
CA ILE A 67 2.95 0.86 20.34
C ILE A 67 1.62 0.84 19.59
N PRO A 68 1.03 2.00 19.24
CA PRO A 68 -0.17 2.07 18.41
C PRO A 68 0.08 1.54 16.99
N HIS A 69 -0.74 0.59 16.57
CA HIS A 69 -0.73 -0.06 15.26
C HIS A 69 -2.10 0.03 14.59
N ILE A 70 -2.10 -0.13 13.26
CA ILE A 70 -3.27 -0.15 12.40
C ILE A 70 -3.02 -1.10 11.22
N ASP A 71 -3.99 -1.96 10.92
CA ASP A 71 -3.93 -2.79 9.72
C ASP A 71 -4.39 -1.99 8.51
N MET A 72 -3.64 -2.09 7.42
CA MET A 72 -3.91 -1.40 6.17
C MET A 72 -3.83 -2.35 4.97
N ILE A 73 -4.55 -2.02 3.90
CA ILE A 73 -4.61 -2.83 2.67
C ILE A 73 -4.50 -1.95 1.42
N ILE A 74 -3.83 -2.46 0.39
CA ILE A 74 -4.09 -2.08 -1.01
C ILE A 74 -4.93 -3.21 -1.61
N ASP A 75 -6.14 -2.88 -2.06
CA ASP A 75 -6.97 -3.83 -2.79
C ASP A 75 -6.35 -4.11 -4.17
N PRO A 76 -6.50 -5.33 -4.70
CA PRO A 76 -6.10 -5.60 -6.07
C PRO A 76 -6.89 -4.68 -7.01
N GLN A 77 -6.17 -3.84 -7.77
CA GLN A 77 -6.79 -2.97 -8.76
C GLN A 77 -7.64 -3.82 -9.70
N ASN A 78 -8.96 -3.62 -9.65
CA ASN A 78 -9.90 -4.31 -10.52
C ASN A 78 -9.76 -3.68 -11.90
N ASN A 79 -8.85 -4.20 -12.74
CA ASN A 79 -8.64 -3.79 -14.13
C ASN A 79 -9.83 -4.18 -15.04
N GLN A 80 -11.07 -3.93 -14.61
CA GLN A 80 -12.29 -4.15 -15.40
C GLN A 80 -13.02 -2.85 -15.77
N THR A 81 -12.80 -1.73 -15.08
CA THR A 81 -13.60 -0.51 -15.34
C THR A 81 -13.11 0.33 -16.54
N GLU A 82 -11.85 0.21 -16.99
CA GLU A 82 -11.33 1.05 -18.09
C GLU A 82 -11.49 0.46 -19.50
N LYS A 83 -11.93 -0.81 -19.63
CA LYS A 83 -12.21 -1.43 -20.94
C LYS A 83 -13.67 -1.34 -21.38
N GLN A 84 -14.61 -1.03 -20.48
CA GLN A 84 -16.02 -0.87 -20.83
C GLN A 84 -16.35 0.55 -21.32
N ASN A 85 -15.73 1.60 -20.77
CA ASN A 85 -16.03 2.98 -21.19
C ASN A 85 -15.48 3.39 -22.57
N ARG A 86 -14.61 2.58 -23.19
CA ARG A 86 -14.10 2.85 -24.56
C ARG A 86 -14.93 2.21 -25.68
N GLN A 87 -15.92 1.39 -25.37
CA GLN A 87 -16.80 0.76 -26.37
C GLN A 87 -18.12 1.52 -26.57
N GLU A 88 -18.48 2.43 -25.67
CA GLU A 88 -19.71 3.23 -25.79
C GLU A 88 -19.51 4.52 -26.59
N GLU A 89 -18.29 5.08 -26.65
CA GLU A 89 -17.99 6.30 -27.42
C GLU A 89 -17.89 6.09 -28.94
N HIS A 90 -17.94 4.86 -29.44
CA HIS A 90 -17.85 4.57 -30.88
C HIS A 90 -19.20 4.21 -31.54
N ARG A 91 -20.31 4.47 -30.83
CA ARG A 91 -21.69 4.20 -31.31
C ARG A 91 -22.59 5.43 -31.43
N GLU A 92 -22.05 6.64 -31.32
CA GLU A 92 -22.78 7.87 -31.70
C GLU A 92 -22.25 8.46 -33.01
#